data_AF-A0A9R0A7Q1-F1
#
_entry.id   AF-A0A9R0A7Q1-F1
#
_cell.length_a   1.000
_cell.length_b   1.000
_cell.length_c   1.000
_cell.angle_alpha   90.00
_cell.angle_beta   90.00
_cell.angle_gamma   90.00
#
_symmetry.space_group_name_H-M   'P 1'
#
loop_
_entity.id
_entity.type
_entity.pdbx_description
1 polymer ?
#
loop_
_entity_poly.entity_id
_entity_poly.type
_entity_poly.pdbx_seq_one_letter_code
_entity_poly.pdbx_strand_id
1 'polypeptide(L)'
;MSVVTVPNLFMFFAFLFWGVIEGFLSETVACCAHYFLRPLLLLWASPHSKHFPGSRETVVHCIIHLQYSLFTNVVHSVLFKSFWEKSLRYEESDKVLITILFGIMILICIVNIVFLLAELITYKDVRIHVVLDLVSDIGHDVLPPLQLIFLFYAFGAARRALFVLGVFPLFLTLTRYDWNKACVEKLQCSPLFRRAAWLSFMITVNAIMVYSYLIALEKEKDCVGWVCVAAFLQGLWGIVVLKHSFDDLDLPFRRVVYLIGSVGVVLVNSVALMTELIMKVVDGERAMEDLRKVVFSSECLFVSSVLLLIIFEPYIKTFQQHFQREAAGTPHNLSNQNQTKEEKHKPLKHTERNK
;
A
#
# COMPACT_ATOMS: atom_id res chain seq x y z
N MET A 1 7.48 -5.89 -17.94
CA MET A 1 7.05 -4.49 -17.76
C MET A 1 5.75 -4.16 -18.51
N SER A 2 5.58 -4.58 -19.77
CA SER A 2 4.38 -4.22 -20.58
C SER A 2 3.02 -4.47 -19.91
N VAL A 3 2.85 -5.59 -19.20
CA VAL A 3 1.56 -5.96 -18.57
C VAL A 3 1.18 -5.04 -17.40
N VAL A 4 2.16 -4.36 -16.77
CA VAL A 4 1.90 -3.43 -15.68
C VAL A 4 1.62 -2.03 -16.21
N THR A 5 2.45 -1.56 -17.13
CA THR A 5 2.39 -0.15 -17.56
C THR A 5 1.18 0.10 -18.46
N VAL A 6 0.86 -0.82 -19.37
CA VAL A 6 -0.15 -0.61 -20.40
C VAL A 6 -1.57 -0.46 -19.82
N PRO A 7 -2.09 -1.37 -18.97
CA PRO A 7 -3.44 -1.22 -18.42
C PRO A 7 -3.60 0.04 -17.57
N ASN A 8 -2.57 0.39 -16.80
CA ASN A 8 -2.56 1.60 -15.98
C ASN A 8 -2.54 2.88 -16.81
N LEU A 9 -1.78 2.91 -17.92
CA LEU A 9 -1.79 4.04 -18.85
C LEU A 9 -3.14 4.20 -19.55
N PHE A 10 -3.78 3.10 -19.97
CA PHE A 10 -5.12 3.17 -20.56
C PHE A 10 -6.14 3.73 -19.57
N MET A 11 -6.13 3.26 -18.32
CA MET A 11 -7.00 3.81 -17.28
C MET A 11 -6.70 5.28 -17.00
N PHE A 12 -5.42 5.67 -16.98
CA PHE A 12 -5.02 7.07 -16.83
C PHE A 12 -5.64 7.95 -17.93
N PHE A 13 -5.52 7.56 -19.20
CA PHE A 13 -6.12 8.31 -20.30
C PHE A 13 -7.65 8.31 -20.24
N ALA A 14 -8.26 7.19 -19.86
CA ALA A 14 -9.71 7.10 -19.72
C ALA A 14 -10.24 8.10 -18.67
N PHE A 15 -9.61 8.16 -17.50
CA PHE A 15 -9.94 9.16 -16.47
C PHE A 15 -9.63 10.58 -16.91
N LEU A 16 -8.53 10.80 -17.64
CA LEU A 16 -8.19 12.12 -18.15
C LEU A 16 -9.25 12.64 -19.11
N PHE A 17 -9.66 11.84 -20.09
CA PHE A 17 -10.72 12.22 -21.05
C PHE A 17 -12.06 12.39 -20.36
N TRP A 18 -12.41 11.50 -19.43
CA TRP A 18 -13.60 11.64 -18.60
C TRP A 18 -13.63 12.98 -17.87
N GLY A 19 -12.53 13.34 -17.20
CA GLY A 19 -12.41 14.60 -16.49
C GLY A 19 -12.52 15.84 -17.36
N VAL A 20 -11.97 15.80 -18.58
CA VAL A 20 -12.07 16.89 -19.55
C VAL A 20 -13.51 17.09 -20.02
N ILE A 21 -14.26 16.01 -20.22
CA ILE A 21 -15.65 16.06 -20.68
C ILE A 21 -16.59 16.51 -19.56
N GLU A 22 -16.36 16.02 -18.34
CA GLU A 22 -17.30 16.14 -17.23
C GLU A 22 -16.97 17.26 -16.23
N GLY A 23 -15.73 17.76 -16.21
CA GLY A 23 -15.31 18.88 -15.38
C GLY A 23 -15.00 18.56 -13.92
N PHE A 24 -15.04 17.29 -13.49
CA PHE A 24 -14.73 16.90 -12.10
C PHE A 24 -13.22 16.85 -11.83
N LEU A 25 -12.65 18.02 -11.54
CA LEU A 25 -11.21 18.20 -11.40
C LEU A 25 -10.60 17.38 -10.24
N SER A 26 -11.27 17.32 -9.09
CA SER A 26 -10.77 16.61 -7.91
C SER A 26 -10.75 15.09 -8.08
N GLU A 27 -11.83 14.53 -8.66
CA GLU A 27 -11.97 13.12 -9.02
C GLU A 27 -10.87 12.72 -10.03
N THR A 28 -10.77 13.47 -11.11
CA THR A 28 -9.84 13.22 -12.22
C THR A 28 -8.40 13.26 -11.76
N VAL A 29 -8.00 14.32 -11.05
CA VAL A 29 -6.60 14.49 -10.63
C VAL A 29 -6.17 13.37 -9.68
N ALA A 30 -7.02 12.98 -8.72
CA ALA A 30 -6.71 11.91 -7.78
C ALA A 30 -6.59 10.54 -8.49
N CYS A 31 -7.54 10.19 -9.36
CA CYS A 31 -7.53 8.93 -10.08
C CYS A 31 -6.36 8.87 -11.08
N CYS A 32 -6.12 9.93 -11.86
CA CYS A 32 -5.00 10.03 -12.78
C CYS A 32 -3.65 9.91 -12.06
N ALA A 33 -3.45 10.63 -10.96
CA ALA A 33 -2.22 10.54 -10.17
C ALA A 33 -1.97 9.11 -9.66
N HIS A 34 -3.02 8.44 -9.19
CA HIS A 34 -2.92 7.06 -8.75
C HIS A 34 -2.49 6.13 -9.89
N TYR A 35 -3.18 6.12 -11.04
CA TYR A 35 -2.82 5.25 -12.16
C TYR A 35 -1.46 5.54 -12.77
N PHE A 36 -1.02 6.80 -12.73
CA PHE A 36 0.32 7.19 -13.16
C PHE A 36 1.41 6.65 -12.22
N LEU A 37 1.17 6.69 -10.90
CA LEU A 37 2.13 6.25 -9.89
C LEU A 37 2.10 4.73 -9.64
N ARG A 38 0.99 4.06 -9.96
CA ARG A 38 0.79 2.64 -9.70
C ARG A 38 1.81 1.69 -10.34
N PRO A 39 2.31 1.91 -11.58
CA PRO A 39 3.40 1.12 -12.14
C PRO A 39 4.65 1.11 -11.25
N LEU A 40 4.95 2.22 -10.55
CA LEU A 40 6.06 2.29 -9.59
C LEU A 40 5.79 1.36 -8.40
N LEU A 41 4.58 1.36 -7.83
CA LEU A 41 4.19 0.44 -6.74
C LEU A 41 4.41 -1.02 -7.11
N LEU A 42 3.91 -1.39 -8.29
CA LEU A 42 3.93 -2.77 -8.77
C LEU A 42 5.33 -3.23 -9.16
N LEU A 43 6.26 -2.29 -9.37
CA LEU A 43 7.65 -2.58 -9.63
C LEU A 43 8.32 -3.26 -8.43
N TRP A 44 7.94 -2.88 -7.20
CA TRP A 44 8.38 -3.57 -5.98
C TRP A 44 7.89 -5.03 -5.91
N ALA A 45 6.62 -5.25 -6.27
CA ALA A 45 6.04 -6.60 -6.34
C ALA A 45 6.56 -7.41 -7.56
N SER A 46 7.38 -6.83 -8.43
CA SER A 46 7.87 -7.52 -9.63
C SER A 46 8.81 -8.68 -9.27
N PRO A 47 8.60 -9.88 -9.86
CA PRO A 47 9.53 -11.01 -9.71
C PRO A 47 10.88 -10.78 -10.39
N HIS A 48 11.00 -9.78 -11.28
CA HIS A 48 12.22 -9.44 -12.00
C HIS A 48 13.15 -8.49 -11.24
N SER A 49 12.85 -8.20 -9.97
CA SER A 49 13.62 -7.28 -9.13
C SER A 49 15.08 -7.67 -8.87
N LYS A 50 15.51 -8.86 -9.28
CA LYS A 50 16.91 -9.31 -9.23
C LYS A 50 17.84 -8.54 -10.17
N HIS A 51 17.32 -7.80 -11.15
CA HIS A 51 18.11 -7.03 -12.12
C HIS A 51 18.23 -5.54 -11.76
N PHE A 52 17.74 -5.11 -10.59
CA PHE A 52 17.92 -3.72 -10.18
C PHE A 52 19.37 -3.45 -9.79
N PRO A 53 19.96 -2.31 -10.21
CA PRO A 53 21.27 -1.90 -9.73
C PRO A 53 21.17 -1.49 -8.24
N GLY A 54 21.85 -2.23 -7.36
CA GLY A 54 21.91 -1.97 -5.92
C GLY A 54 21.27 -3.05 -5.03
N SER A 55 21.23 -2.81 -3.71
CA SER A 55 20.51 -3.71 -2.79
C SER A 55 19.00 -3.65 -3.07
N ARG A 56 18.38 -4.81 -3.28
CA ARG A 56 16.93 -4.96 -3.56
C ARG A 56 16.07 -4.23 -2.54
N GLU A 57 16.49 -4.24 -1.27
CA GLU A 57 15.74 -3.67 -0.15
C GLU A 57 15.73 -2.15 -0.17
N THR A 58 16.87 -1.53 -0.49
CA THR A 58 17.00 -0.06 -0.58
C THR A 58 16.23 0.51 -1.75
N VAL A 59 16.32 -0.10 -2.94
CA VAL A 59 15.58 0.36 -4.13
C VAL A 59 14.07 0.29 -3.90
N VAL A 60 13.61 -0.78 -3.25
CA VAL A 60 12.21 -0.95 -2.89
C VAL A 60 11.75 0.08 -1.85
N HIS A 61 12.59 0.38 -0.86
CA HIS A 61 12.32 1.41 0.15
C HIS A 61 12.05 2.75 -0.56
N CYS A 62 13.00 3.17 -1.38
CA CYS A 62 12.95 4.43 -2.09
C CYS A 62 11.68 4.54 -2.96
N ILE A 63 11.31 3.49 -3.69
CA ILE A 63 10.13 3.49 -4.58
C ILE A 63 8.82 3.68 -3.81
N ILE A 64 8.61 2.97 -2.70
CA ILE A 64 7.37 3.06 -1.90
C ILE A 64 7.25 4.46 -1.28
N HIS A 65 8.34 4.97 -0.72
CA HIS A 65 8.38 6.31 -0.12
C HIS A 65 8.17 7.42 -1.16
N LEU A 66 8.75 7.26 -2.34
CA LEU A 66 8.63 8.21 -3.44
C LEU A 66 7.18 8.28 -3.92
N GLN A 67 6.52 7.12 -4.06
CA GLN A 67 5.11 7.07 -4.43
C GLN A 67 4.22 7.73 -3.39
N TYR A 68 4.41 7.43 -2.10
CA TYR A 68 3.65 8.05 -1.03
C TYR A 68 3.82 9.59 -1.05
N SER A 69 5.05 10.08 -1.17
CA SER A 69 5.35 11.52 -1.23
C SER A 69 4.73 12.19 -2.47
N LEU A 70 4.85 11.57 -3.65
CA LEU A 70 4.27 12.09 -4.90
C LEU A 70 2.74 12.13 -4.83
N PHE A 71 2.11 11.05 -4.39
CA PHE A 71 0.66 10.96 -4.30
C PHE A 71 0.10 11.94 -3.26
N THR A 72 0.76 12.05 -2.09
CA THR A 72 0.45 13.06 -1.08
C THR A 72 0.46 14.46 -1.68
N ASN A 73 1.53 14.84 -2.37
CA ASN A 73 1.70 16.18 -2.91
C ASN A 73 0.58 16.54 -3.90
N VAL A 74 0.20 15.60 -4.78
CA VAL A 74 -0.88 15.81 -5.75
C VAL A 74 -2.23 15.98 -5.05
N VAL A 75 -2.58 15.09 -4.13
CA VAL A 75 -3.85 15.15 -3.38
C VAL A 75 -3.97 16.46 -2.61
N HIS A 76 -2.90 16.88 -1.94
CA HIS A 76 -2.90 18.11 -1.15
C HIS A 76 -2.89 19.37 -2.00
N SER A 77 -2.33 19.34 -3.21
CA SER A 77 -2.46 20.45 -4.16
C SER A 77 -3.93 20.68 -4.56
N VAL A 78 -4.71 19.60 -4.74
CA VAL A 78 -6.16 19.68 -4.99
C VAL A 78 -6.90 20.21 -3.76
N LEU A 79 -6.56 19.73 -2.56
CA LEU A 79 -7.15 20.23 -1.32
C LEU A 79 -6.82 21.70 -1.08
N PHE A 80 -5.61 22.15 -1.42
CA PHE A 80 -5.22 23.55 -1.33
C PHE A 80 -6.07 24.44 -2.25
N LYS A 81 -6.35 23.98 -3.47
CA LYS A 81 -7.28 24.69 -4.37
C LYS A 81 -8.68 24.81 -3.75
N SER A 82 -9.21 23.73 -3.20
CA SER A 82 -10.51 23.74 -2.50
C SER A 82 -10.50 24.66 -1.28
N PHE A 83 -9.41 24.67 -0.52
CA PHE A 83 -9.23 25.58 0.60
C PHE A 83 -9.22 27.04 0.13
N TRP A 84 -8.47 27.35 -0.92
CA TRP A 84 -8.35 28.70 -1.46
C TRP A 84 -9.70 29.28 -1.87
N GLU A 85 -10.52 28.49 -2.56
CA GLU A 85 -11.89 28.86 -2.97
C GLU A 85 -12.80 29.11 -1.76
N LYS A 86 -12.64 28.33 -0.68
CA LYS A 86 -13.41 28.47 0.57
C LYS A 86 -12.79 29.49 1.55
N SER A 87 -11.56 29.94 1.30
CA SER A 87 -10.76 30.70 2.28
C SER A 87 -11.40 32.03 2.65
N LEU A 88 -12.23 32.60 1.77
CA LEU A 88 -12.95 33.86 2.02
C LEU A 88 -13.76 33.85 3.34
N ARG A 89 -14.18 32.68 3.83
CA ARG A 89 -15.02 32.52 5.04
C ARG A 89 -14.26 32.45 6.37
N TYR A 90 -12.94 32.35 6.35
CA TYR A 90 -12.14 32.23 7.58
C TYR A 90 -11.73 33.61 8.12
N GLU A 91 -11.25 33.65 9.36
CA GLU A 91 -10.55 34.81 9.89
C GLU A 91 -9.21 35.00 9.16
N GLU A 92 -8.75 36.25 9.05
CA GLU A 92 -7.54 36.60 8.29
C GLU A 92 -6.29 35.92 8.85
N SER A 93 -6.20 35.78 10.18
CA SER A 93 -5.15 35.04 10.90
C SER A 93 -5.11 33.55 10.51
N ASP A 94 -6.27 32.89 10.51
CA ASP A 94 -6.39 31.47 10.15
C ASP A 94 -6.01 31.24 8.69
N LYS A 95 -6.41 32.13 7.78
CA LYS A 95 -6.06 32.03 6.35
C LYS A 95 -4.55 32.05 6.14
N VAL A 96 -3.87 33.01 6.78
CA VAL A 96 -2.41 33.16 6.67
C VAL A 96 -1.71 31.93 7.25
N LEU A 97 -2.11 31.49 8.44
CA LEU A 97 -1.54 30.30 9.07
C LEU A 97 -1.69 29.05 8.20
N ILE A 98 -2.90 28.79 7.68
CA ILE A 98 -3.17 27.61 6.85
C ILE A 98 -2.37 27.66 5.55
N THR A 99 -2.26 28.84 4.93
CA THR A 99 -1.48 29.02 3.69
C THR A 99 0.00 28.75 3.92
N ILE A 100 0.58 29.26 5.03
CA ILE A 100 1.97 29.00 5.41
C ILE A 100 2.18 27.50 5.64
N LEU A 101 1.30 26.86 6.40
CA LEU A 101 1.37 25.43 6.69
C LEU A 101 1.32 24.61 5.37
N PHE A 102 0.42 24.92 4.45
CA PHE A 102 0.34 24.24 3.15
C PHE A 102 1.64 24.39 2.34
N GLY A 103 2.21 25.60 2.34
CA GLY A 103 3.50 25.86 1.72
C GLY A 103 4.63 25.02 2.31
N ILE A 104 4.70 24.91 3.64
CA ILE A 104 5.68 24.07 4.35
C ILE A 104 5.53 22.60 3.96
N MET A 105 4.30 22.08 3.92
CA MET A 105 4.07 20.67 3.59
C MET A 105 4.44 20.35 2.13
N ILE A 106 4.07 21.21 1.18
CA ILE A 106 4.48 21.04 -0.22
C ILE A 106 6.00 21.08 -0.34
N LEU A 107 6.65 22.01 0.36
CA LEU A 107 8.11 22.11 0.40
C LEU A 107 8.75 20.83 0.97
N ILE A 108 8.26 20.31 2.09
CA ILE A 108 8.73 19.05 2.67
C ILE A 108 8.55 17.90 1.68
N CYS A 109 7.40 17.81 1.00
CA CYS A 109 7.17 16.78 -0.02
C CYS A 109 8.17 16.89 -1.19
N ILE A 110 8.41 18.10 -1.70
CA ILE A 110 9.36 18.33 -2.79
C ILE A 110 10.78 17.95 -2.36
N VAL A 111 11.20 18.38 -1.16
CA VAL A 111 12.50 18.02 -0.60
C VAL A 111 12.63 16.50 -0.49
N ASN A 112 11.63 15.80 0.05
CA ASN A 112 11.61 14.33 0.13
C ASN A 112 11.67 13.67 -1.26
N ILE A 113 11.00 14.22 -2.27
CA ILE A 113 11.04 13.68 -3.64
C ILE A 113 12.42 13.84 -4.25
N VAL A 114 12.99 15.05 -4.22
CA VAL A 114 14.33 15.35 -4.76
C VAL A 114 15.37 14.47 -4.09
N PHE A 115 15.24 14.32 -2.78
CA PHE A 115 16.05 13.45 -1.96
C PHE A 115 15.98 11.99 -2.40
N LEU A 116 14.78 11.43 -2.53
CA LEU A 116 14.62 10.00 -2.83
C LEU A 116 15.13 9.71 -4.24
N LEU A 117 14.93 10.65 -5.17
CA LEU A 117 15.53 10.59 -6.49
C LEU A 117 17.07 10.67 -6.43
N ALA A 118 17.64 11.53 -5.58
CA ALA A 118 19.08 11.61 -5.38
C ALA A 118 19.64 10.32 -4.77
N GLU A 119 18.95 9.70 -3.82
CA GLU A 119 19.32 8.41 -3.22
C GLU A 119 19.29 7.28 -4.27
N LEU A 120 18.28 7.29 -5.15
CA LEU A 120 18.17 6.34 -6.26
C LEU A 120 19.31 6.48 -7.27
N ILE A 121 19.82 7.70 -7.49
CA ILE A 121 20.89 8.01 -8.46
C ILE A 121 22.29 7.85 -7.83
N THR A 122 22.47 8.17 -6.54
CA THR A 122 23.78 8.40 -5.89
C THR A 122 24.14 7.31 -4.87
N TYR A 123 23.84 6.05 -5.20
CA TYR A 123 23.97 4.84 -4.35
C TYR A 123 25.36 4.57 -3.69
N LYS A 124 26.38 5.40 -3.91
CA LYS A 124 27.78 5.10 -3.51
C LYS A 124 28.39 5.95 -2.40
N ASP A 125 27.74 7.03 -1.94
CA ASP A 125 28.39 7.97 -1.01
C ASP A 125 27.87 7.85 0.43
N VAL A 126 28.61 7.13 1.27
CA VAL A 126 28.24 6.75 2.65
C VAL A 126 27.92 7.94 3.55
N ARG A 127 28.57 9.09 3.36
CA ARG A 127 28.39 10.25 4.26
C ARG A 127 27.17 11.09 3.90
N ILE A 128 26.85 11.16 2.61
CA ILE A 128 25.61 11.76 2.11
C ILE A 128 24.43 10.92 2.61
N HIS A 129 24.52 9.58 2.52
CA HIS A 129 23.46 8.68 2.97
C HIS A 129 23.00 8.90 4.42
N VAL A 130 23.90 9.11 5.38
CA VAL A 130 23.51 9.26 6.81
C VAL A 130 22.78 10.58 7.09
N VAL A 131 23.27 11.69 6.53
CA VAL A 131 22.60 12.99 6.66
C VAL A 131 21.28 12.97 5.91
N LEU A 132 21.26 12.30 4.76
CA LEU A 132 20.05 12.09 4.00
C LEU A 132 19.03 11.32 4.89
N ASP A 133 19.35 10.12 5.36
CA ASP A 133 18.41 9.26 6.10
C ASP A 133 17.74 10.02 7.27
N LEU A 134 18.52 10.84 7.99
CA LEU A 134 18.02 11.67 9.07
C LEU A 134 16.99 12.72 8.61
N VAL A 135 17.22 13.41 7.50
CA VAL A 135 16.30 14.43 6.96
C VAL A 135 15.02 13.79 6.42
N SER A 136 15.16 12.65 5.72
CA SER A 136 14.01 11.86 5.30
C SER A 136 13.20 11.39 6.51
N ASP A 137 13.87 10.90 7.56
CA ASP A 137 13.18 10.42 8.75
C ASP A 137 12.34 11.51 9.40
N ILE A 138 12.92 12.70 9.58
CA ILE A 138 12.22 13.88 10.13
C ILE A 138 11.05 14.29 9.23
N GLY A 139 11.25 14.34 7.90
CA GLY A 139 10.20 14.68 6.95
C GLY A 139 9.02 13.71 7.03
N HIS A 140 9.30 12.41 7.19
CA HIS A 140 8.27 11.38 7.34
C HIS A 140 7.57 11.44 8.70
N ASP A 141 8.20 11.97 9.76
CA ASP A 141 7.56 12.07 11.09
C ASP A 141 6.49 13.15 11.12
N VAL A 142 6.78 14.24 10.40
CA VAL A 142 5.95 15.43 10.38
C VAL A 142 4.84 15.32 9.33
N LEU A 143 5.02 14.51 8.28
CA LEU A 143 4.08 14.49 7.15
C LEU A 143 2.68 13.94 7.48
N PRO A 144 2.50 12.76 8.09
CA PRO A 144 1.17 12.22 8.42
C PRO A 144 0.33 13.12 9.35
N PRO A 145 0.87 13.70 10.44
CA PRO A 145 0.09 14.60 11.28
C PRO A 145 -0.26 15.89 10.53
N LEU A 146 0.64 16.42 9.72
CA LEU A 146 0.37 17.57 8.86
C LEU A 146 -0.78 17.28 7.87
N GLN A 147 -0.76 16.14 7.18
CA GLN A 147 -1.83 15.74 6.25
C GLN A 147 -3.22 15.75 6.91
N LEU A 148 -3.29 15.21 8.13
CA LEU A 148 -4.51 15.18 8.92
C LEU A 148 -4.99 16.60 9.28
N ILE A 149 -4.08 17.46 9.75
CA ILE A 149 -4.38 18.86 10.08
C ILE A 149 -4.94 19.60 8.86
N PHE A 150 -4.33 19.42 7.68
CA PHE A 150 -4.80 20.07 6.46
C PHE A 150 -6.17 19.61 6.02
N LEU A 151 -6.49 18.33 6.16
CA LEU A 151 -7.82 17.84 5.81
C LEU A 151 -8.89 18.53 6.69
N PHE A 152 -8.67 18.62 8.00
CA PHE A 152 -9.59 19.31 8.91
C PHE A 152 -9.75 20.81 8.57
N TYR A 153 -8.67 21.48 8.15
CA TYR A 153 -8.73 22.87 7.73
C TYR A 153 -9.40 23.08 6.38
N ALA A 154 -9.10 22.24 5.37
CA ALA A 154 -9.66 22.34 4.02
C ALA A 154 -11.19 22.21 3.99
N PHE A 155 -11.78 21.49 4.96
CA PHE A 155 -13.22 21.28 5.07
C PHE A 155 -13.92 22.13 6.15
N GLY A 156 -13.24 23.14 6.73
CA GLY A 156 -13.90 24.10 7.61
C GLY A 156 -14.13 23.64 9.05
N ALA A 157 -13.49 22.55 9.47
CA ALA A 157 -13.57 22.03 10.83
C ALA A 157 -12.48 22.60 11.76
N ALA A 158 -12.13 23.89 11.60
CA ALA A 158 -11.02 24.55 12.31
C ALA A 158 -11.08 24.40 13.84
N ARG A 159 -12.28 24.46 14.43
CA ARG A 159 -12.49 24.29 15.88
C ARG A 159 -12.17 22.87 16.39
N ARG A 160 -12.28 21.85 15.53
CA ARG A 160 -11.92 20.45 15.85
C ARG A 160 -10.45 20.14 15.51
N ALA A 161 -9.81 20.94 14.64
CA ALA A 161 -8.43 20.77 14.23
C ALA A 161 -7.41 20.92 15.38
N LEU A 162 -7.71 21.72 16.41
CA LEU A 162 -6.82 21.89 17.57
C LEU A 162 -6.71 20.64 18.45
N PHE A 163 -7.79 19.87 18.60
CA PHE A 163 -7.76 18.59 19.31
C PHE A 163 -6.95 17.54 18.53
N VAL A 164 -7.03 17.65 17.20
CA VAL A 164 -6.29 16.82 16.24
C VAL A 164 -4.78 17.13 16.26
N LEU A 165 -4.41 18.41 16.42
CA LEU A 165 -3.04 18.90 16.46
C LEU A 165 -2.19 18.34 17.63
N GLY A 166 -2.81 17.96 18.75
CA GLY A 166 -2.08 17.43 19.91
C GLY A 166 -2.09 15.90 19.99
N VAL A 167 -3.24 15.28 19.77
CA VAL A 167 -3.45 13.85 20.07
C VAL A 167 -2.94 12.94 18.94
N PHE A 168 -3.14 13.32 17.68
CA PHE A 168 -2.79 12.46 16.54
C PHE A 168 -1.29 12.38 16.26
N PRO A 169 -0.48 13.46 16.37
CA PRO A 169 0.97 13.33 16.26
C PRO A 169 1.55 12.37 17.30
N LEU A 170 0.95 12.29 18.50
CA LEU A 170 1.36 11.34 19.53
C LEU A 170 1.04 9.88 19.12
N PHE A 171 -0.14 9.63 18.57
CA PHE A 171 -0.48 8.29 18.06
C PHE A 171 0.39 7.89 16.86
N LEU A 172 0.67 8.83 15.94
CA LEU A 172 1.48 8.58 14.75
C LEU A 172 2.96 8.36 15.11
N THR A 173 3.51 9.11 16.07
CA THR A 173 4.87 8.86 16.58
C THR A 173 4.98 7.49 17.27
N LEU A 174 3.94 7.05 17.99
CA LEU A 174 3.87 5.69 18.56
C LEU A 174 3.80 4.60 17.48
N THR A 175 3.15 4.85 16.32
CA THR A 175 3.14 3.87 15.22
C THR A 175 4.51 3.64 14.62
N ARG A 176 5.35 4.69 14.58
CA ARG A 176 6.68 4.64 13.98
C ARG A 176 7.77 4.17 14.92
N TYR A 177 7.49 4.06 16.22
CA TYR A 177 8.46 3.53 17.18
C TYR A 177 8.99 2.17 16.73
N ASP A 178 10.26 1.87 16.97
CA ASP A 178 10.86 0.61 16.54
C ASP A 178 10.33 -0.54 17.43
N TRP A 179 9.21 -1.13 17.03
CA TRP A 179 8.55 -2.22 17.76
C TRP A 179 9.47 -3.44 17.88
N ASN A 180 10.39 -3.65 16.94
CA ASN A 180 11.37 -4.72 16.99
C ASN A 180 12.32 -4.53 18.18
N LYS A 181 12.96 -3.36 18.29
CA LYS A 181 13.84 -3.04 19.43
C LYS A 181 13.07 -2.97 20.75
N ALA A 182 11.94 -2.27 20.76
CA ALA A 182 11.13 -2.05 21.95
C ALA A 182 10.65 -3.33 22.64
N CYS A 183 10.14 -4.29 21.84
CA CYS A 183 9.63 -5.55 22.37
C CYS A 183 10.74 -6.58 22.63
N VAL A 184 11.83 -6.58 21.87
CA VAL A 184 12.96 -7.51 22.08
C VAL A 184 13.70 -7.17 23.37
N GLU A 185 13.99 -5.90 23.61
CA GLU A 185 14.74 -5.48 24.80
C GLU A 185 13.91 -5.59 26.08
N LYS A 186 12.59 -5.35 26.03
CA LYS A 186 11.77 -5.26 27.25
C LYS A 186 10.84 -6.44 27.53
N LEU A 187 10.37 -7.18 26.52
CA LEU A 187 9.28 -8.15 26.69
C LEU A 187 9.57 -9.58 26.20
N GLN A 188 10.72 -9.86 25.58
CA GLN A 188 11.08 -11.21 25.05
C GLN A 188 9.93 -11.89 24.28
N CYS A 189 9.13 -11.11 23.56
CA CYS A 189 7.95 -11.61 22.88
C CYS A 189 8.29 -12.38 21.60
N SER A 190 7.45 -13.35 21.25
CA SER A 190 7.55 -14.02 19.97
C SER A 190 7.37 -13.02 18.82
N PRO A 191 8.08 -13.19 17.69
CA PRO A 191 8.00 -12.25 16.55
C PRO A 191 6.57 -12.12 16.00
N LEU A 192 5.76 -13.17 16.17
CA LEU A 192 4.38 -13.24 15.69
C LEU A 192 3.43 -12.42 16.57
N PHE A 193 3.56 -12.52 17.89
CA PHE A 193 2.79 -11.69 18.82
C PHE A 193 3.09 -10.20 18.61
N ARG A 194 4.35 -9.86 18.35
CA ARG A 194 4.77 -8.49 18.06
C ARG A 194 4.17 -7.94 16.76
N ARG A 195 4.23 -8.69 15.66
CA ARG A 195 3.63 -8.27 14.38
C ARG A 195 2.10 -8.17 14.49
N ALA A 196 1.45 -9.07 15.22
CA ALA A 196 0.00 -9.03 15.46
C ALA A 196 -0.44 -7.87 16.36
N ALA A 197 0.35 -7.54 17.40
CA ALA A 197 0.10 -6.40 18.27
C ALA A 197 0.26 -5.08 17.51
N TRP A 198 1.32 -4.96 16.69
CA TRP A 198 1.53 -3.83 15.80
C TRP A 198 0.37 -3.67 14.80
N LEU A 199 -0.08 -4.77 14.19
CA LEU A 199 -1.23 -4.74 13.28
C LEU A 199 -2.50 -4.26 13.98
N SER A 200 -2.80 -4.80 15.16
CA SER A 200 -3.96 -4.40 15.96
C SER A 200 -3.92 -2.91 16.31
N PHE A 201 -2.74 -2.40 16.69
CA PHE A 201 -2.52 -0.98 16.95
C PHE A 201 -2.74 -0.12 15.69
N MET A 202 -2.16 -0.53 14.56
CA MET A 202 -2.32 0.17 13.28
C MET A 202 -3.77 0.17 12.79
N ILE A 203 -4.49 -0.95 12.89
CA ILE A 203 -5.92 -1.01 12.56
C ILE A 203 -6.70 -0.03 13.45
N THR A 204 -6.39 0.03 14.74
CA THR A 204 -7.06 0.94 15.68
C THR A 204 -6.80 2.40 15.31
N VAL A 205 -5.53 2.77 15.08
CA VAL A 205 -5.16 4.14 14.66
C VAL A 205 -5.82 4.49 13.32
N ASN A 206 -5.83 3.57 12.36
CA ASN A 206 -6.48 3.78 11.06
C ASN A 206 -7.99 3.92 11.19
N ALA A 207 -8.64 3.14 12.06
CA ALA A 207 -10.08 3.27 12.33
C ALA A 207 -10.41 4.62 12.97
N ILE A 208 -9.60 5.07 13.94
CA ILE A 208 -9.74 6.39 14.56
C ILE A 208 -9.56 7.50 13.53
N MET A 209 -8.55 7.39 12.65
CA MET A 209 -8.30 8.33 11.55
C MET A 209 -9.49 8.40 10.59
N VAL A 210 -9.96 7.26 10.08
CA VAL A 210 -11.10 7.18 9.15
C VAL A 210 -12.38 7.72 9.79
N TYR A 211 -12.64 7.37 11.05
CA TYR A 211 -13.79 7.91 11.79
C TYR A 211 -13.70 9.43 11.96
N SER A 212 -12.51 9.93 12.26
CA SER A 212 -12.25 11.37 12.35
C SER A 212 -12.44 12.07 11.01
N TYR A 213 -12.05 11.43 9.90
CA TYR A 213 -12.31 11.93 8.55
C TYR A 213 -13.80 11.98 8.23
N LEU A 214 -14.57 10.94 8.57
CA LEU A 214 -16.03 10.94 8.39
C LEU A 214 -16.69 12.10 9.13
N ILE A 215 -16.27 12.35 10.38
CA ILE A 215 -16.77 13.48 11.19
C ILE A 215 -16.36 14.84 10.60
N ALA A 216 -15.14 14.94 10.06
CA ALA A 216 -14.66 16.19 9.44
C ALA A 216 -15.41 16.51 8.13
N LEU A 217 -15.77 15.46 7.38
CA LEU A 217 -16.35 15.54 6.04
C LEU A 217 -17.88 15.45 6.03
N GLU A 218 -18.54 15.26 7.18
CA GLU A 218 -20.01 15.07 7.30
C GLU A 218 -20.84 16.11 6.54
N LYS A 219 -20.32 17.34 6.38
CA LYS A 219 -21.01 18.45 5.72
C LYS A 219 -20.70 18.59 4.23
N GLU A 220 -19.77 17.81 3.69
CA GLU A 220 -19.31 17.93 2.30
C GLU A 220 -19.98 16.89 1.41
N LYS A 221 -20.44 17.33 0.22
CA LYS A 221 -21.12 16.46 -0.75
C LYS A 221 -20.25 15.29 -1.25
N ASP A 222 -18.93 15.50 -1.32
CA ASP A 222 -17.94 14.51 -1.78
C ASP A 222 -17.27 13.72 -0.63
N CYS A 223 -17.87 13.73 0.56
CA CYS A 223 -17.30 13.16 1.79
C CYS A 223 -16.68 11.78 1.58
N VAL A 224 -17.47 10.86 1.03
CA VAL A 224 -17.08 9.45 0.93
C VAL A 224 -15.88 9.26 0.00
N GLY A 225 -15.77 10.01 -1.10
CA GLY A 225 -14.63 9.91 -2.02
C GLY A 225 -13.33 10.36 -1.36
N TRP A 226 -13.37 11.45 -0.60
CA TRP A 226 -12.21 11.94 0.16
C TRP A 226 -11.81 11.00 1.30
N VAL A 227 -12.78 10.38 1.98
CA VAL A 227 -12.49 9.33 2.98
C VAL A 227 -11.77 8.15 2.33
N CYS A 228 -12.17 7.73 1.13
CA CYS A 228 -11.47 6.65 0.42
C CYS A 228 -10.04 7.03 0.02
N VAL A 229 -9.80 8.25 -0.47
CA VAL A 229 -8.46 8.75 -0.80
C VAL A 229 -7.58 8.79 0.46
N ALA A 230 -8.11 9.29 1.57
CA ALA A 230 -7.39 9.37 2.83
C ALA A 230 -7.09 7.97 3.41
N ALA A 231 -8.04 7.04 3.33
CA ALA A 231 -7.83 5.65 3.73
C ALA A 231 -6.75 4.96 2.89
N PHE A 232 -6.69 5.23 1.58
CA PHE A 232 -5.64 4.71 0.71
C PHE A 232 -4.26 5.28 1.06
N LEU A 233 -4.19 6.60 1.30
CA LEU A 233 -2.97 7.27 1.72
C LEU A 233 -2.45 6.70 3.05
N GLN A 234 -3.37 6.42 3.98
CA GLN A 234 -3.08 5.79 5.25
C GLN A 234 -2.61 4.33 5.08
N GLY A 235 -3.15 3.60 4.11
CA GLY A 235 -2.69 2.26 3.75
C GLY A 235 -1.24 2.26 3.23
N LEU A 236 -0.90 3.23 2.36
CA LEU A 236 0.48 3.42 1.88
C LEU A 236 1.43 3.77 3.03
N TRP A 237 1.01 4.66 3.92
CA TRP A 237 1.75 4.98 5.14
C TRP A 237 1.98 3.73 6.01
N GLY A 238 0.97 2.87 6.16
CA GLY A 238 1.10 1.62 6.91
C GLY A 238 2.18 0.68 6.33
N ILE A 239 2.34 0.62 5.01
CA ILE A 239 3.42 -0.16 4.38
C ILE A 239 4.80 0.45 4.70
N VAL A 240 4.91 1.77 4.64
CA VAL A 240 6.13 2.52 4.99
C VAL A 240 6.55 2.24 6.44
N VAL A 241 5.61 2.37 7.38
CA VAL A 241 5.88 2.15 8.80
C VAL A 241 6.20 0.69 9.10
N LEU A 242 5.50 -0.27 8.48
CA LEU A 242 5.76 -1.69 8.66
C LEU A 242 7.20 -2.05 8.33
N LYS A 243 7.72 -1.47 7.25
CA LYS A 243 9.11 -1.65 6.83
C LYS A 243 10.08 -1.08 7.87
N HIS A 244 9.85 0.14 8.33
CA HIS A 244 10.68 0.78 9.37
C HIS A 244 10.68 -0.02 10.68
N SER A 245 9.54 -0.61 11.08
CA SER A 245 9.43 -1.35 12.33
C SER A 245 10.03 -2.76 12.31
N PHE A 246 10.21 -3.39 11.15
CA PHE A 246 10.60 -4.80 11.09
C PHE A 246 11.78 -5.13 10.17
N ASP A 247 12.29 -4.18 9.38
CA ASP A 247 13.38 -4.29 8.39
C ASP A 247 13.20 -5.36 7.28
N ASP A 248 12.43 -6.43 7.55
CA ASP A 248 12.12 -7.52 6.64
C ASP A 248 10.80 -7.28 5.89
N LEU A 249 10.88 -7.14 4.57
CA LEU A 249 9.73 -7.02 3.68
C LEU A 249 9.72 -8.11 2.61
N ASP A 250 9.70 -9.37 3.06
CA ASP A 250 9.57 -10.50 2.15
C ASP A 250 8.10 -10.74 1.82
N LEU A 251 7.71 -10.41 0.58
CA LEU A 251 6.35 -10.66 0.10
C LEU A 251 6.15 -12.16 -0.19
N PRO A 252 5.29 -12.87 0.57
CA PRO A 252 4.86 -14.20 0.16
C PRO A 252 3.97 -14.07 -1.09
N PHE A 253 4.01 -15.08 -1.97
CA PHE A 253 3.21 -15.12 -3.19
C PHE A 253 3.36 -13.87 -4.09
N ARG A 254 4.55 -13.30 -4.15
CA ARG A 254 4.88 -12.09 -4.94
C ARG A 254 4.29 -12.10 -6.35
N ARG A 255 4.33 -13.23 -7.05
CA ARG A 255 3.75 -13.37 -8.40
C ARG A 255 2.22 -13.18 -8.43
N VAL A 256 1.52 -13.68 -7.41
CA VAL A 256 0.07 -13.55 -7.28
C VAL A 256 -0.30 -12.12 -6.93
N VAL A 257 0.38 -11.50 -5.97
CA VAL A 257 0.19 -10.07 -5.64
C VAL A 257 0.44 -9.19 -6.85
N TYR A 258 1.51 -9.47 -7.60
CA TYR A 258 1.83 -8.77 -8.84
C TYR A 258 0.73 -8.93 -9.90
N LEU A 259 0.21 -10.13 -10.10
CA LEU A 259 -0.86 -10.39 -11.07
C LEU A 259 -2.18 -9.71 -10.66
N ILE A 260 -2.60 -9.87 -9.41
CA ILE A 260 -3.83 -9.26 -8.87
C ILE A 260 -3.74 -7.74 -8.93
N GLY A 261 -2.61 -7.16 -8.51
CA GLY A 261 -2.43 -5.71 -8.49
C GLY A 261 -2.27 -5.08 -9.88
N SER A 262 -1.74 -5.82 -10.85
CA SER A 262 -1.53 -5.30 -12.22
C SER A 262 -2.73 -5.47 -13.13
N VAL A 263 -3.44 -6.60 -13.03
CA VAL A 263 -4.56 -6.93 -13.90
C VAL A 263 -5.88 -6.91 -13.14
N GLY A 264 -5.95 -7.58 -12.00
CA GLY A 264 -7.22 -7.77 -11.26
C GLY A 264 -7.86 -6.47 -10.82
N VAL A 265 -7.14 -5.64 -10.07
CA VAL A 265 -7.68 -4.37 -9.55
C VAL A 265 -7.97 -3.38 -10.69
N VAL A 266 -7.10 -3.33 -11.71
CA VAL A 266 -7.33 -2.50 -12.90
C VAL A 266 -8.59 -2.93 -13.65
N LEU A 267 -8.83 -4.24 -13.76
CA LEU A 267 -10.04 -4.79 -14.37
C LEU A 267 -11.29 -4.35 -13.61
N VAL A 268 -11.31 -4.50 -12.28
CA VAL A 268 -12.45 -4.07 -11.44
C VAL A 268 -12.77 -2.60 -11.66
N ASN A 269 -11.75 -1.74 -11.67
CA ASN A 269 -11.95 -0.31 -11.88
C ASN A 269 -12.36 0.03 -13.31
N SER A 270 -11.89 -0.72 -14.31
CA SER A 270 -12.31 -0.55 -15.71
C SER A 270 -13.77 -0.94 -15.92
N VAL A 271 -14.23 -2.02 -15.28
CA VAL A 271 -15.63 -2.46 -15.33
C VAL A 271 -16.52 -1.43 -14.64
N ALA A 272 -16.09 -0.90 -13.49
CA ALA A 272 -16.81 0.18 -12.81
C ALA A 272 -16.93 1.44 -13.68
N LEU A 273 -15.84 1.91 -14.28
CA LEU A 273 -15.85 3.05 -15.19
C LEU A 273 -16.75 2.80 -16.41
N MET A 274 -16.66 1.62 -17.02
CA MET A 274 -17.51 1.23 -18.15
C MET A 274 -18.99 1.21 -17.77
N THR A 275 -19.30 0.68 -16.59
CA THR A 275 -20.68 0.60 -16.08
C THR A 275 -21.24 2.00 -15.85
N GLU A 276 -20.43 2.89 -15.27
CA GLU A 276 -20.80 4.30 -15.08
C GLU A 276 -21.06 5.02 -16.41
N LEU A 277 -20.18 4.81 -17.40
CA LEU A 277 -20.35 5.38 -18.73
C LEU A 277 -21.63 4.90 -19.41
N ILE A 278 -21.94 3.60 -19.31
CA ILE A 278 -23.15 3.02 -19.91
C ILE A 278 -24.40 3.56 -19.20
N MET A 279 -24.44 3.53 -17.87
CA MET A 279 -25.60 4.02 -17.12
C MET A 279 -25.82 5.51 -17.38
N LYS A 280 -24.75 6.30 -17.49
CA LYS A 280 -24.90 7.71 -17.84
C LYS A 280 -25.49 7.93 -19.23
N VAL A 281 -25.10 7.13 -20.23
CA VAL A 281 -25.65 7.22 -21.59
C VAL A 281 -27.12 6.78 -21.62
N VAL A 282 -27.50 5.78 -20.81
CA VAL A 282 -28.84 5.20 -20.81
C VAL A 282 -29.83 6.03 -19.99
N ASP A 283 -29.48 6.36 -18.75
CA ASP A 283 -30.38 6.99 -17.78
C ASP A 283 -30.24 8.53 -17.74
N GLY A 284 -29.21 9.09 -18.39
CA GLY A 284 -28.91 10.53 -18.36
C GLY A 284 -28.36 11.03 -17.03
N GLU A 285 -28.34 10.20 -15.99
CA GLU A 285 -27.82 10.49 -14.65
C GLU A 285 -26.58 9.63 -14.32
N ARG A 286 -25.75 10.14 -13.40
CA ARG A 286 -24.62 9.37 -12.84
C ARG A 286 -25.15 8.34 -11.84
N ALA A 287 -24.73 7.09 -12.00
CA ALA A 287 -25.08 6.03 -11.08
C ALA A 287 -24.19 6.00 -9.83
N MET A 288 -22.92 6.38 -9.98
CA MET A 288 -22.00 6.66 -8.88
C MET A 288 -21.72 8.16 -8.83
N GLU A 289 -22.18 8.79 -7.76
CA GLU A 289 -21.94 10.23 -7.52
C GLU A 289 -20.44 10.60 -7.50
N ASP A 290 -19.56 9.66 -7.12
CA ASP A 290 -18.10 9.86 -7.10
C ASP A 290 -17.34 8.55 -7.40
N LEU A 291 -16.59 8.51 -8.51
CA LEU A 291 -15.85 7.33 -8.96
C LEU A 291 -14.62 7.00 -8.10
N ARG A 292 -14.14 7.97 -7.28
CA ARG A 292 -13.11 7.72 -6.28
C ARG A 292 -13.53 6.64 -5.29
N LYS A 293 -14.82 6.51 -5.01
CA LYS A 293 -15.38 5.48 -4.12
C LYS A 293 -14.94 4.09 -4.57
N VAL A 294 -15.12 3.76 -5.85
CA VAL A 294 -14.79 2.42 -6.36
C VAL A 294 -13.29 2.25 -6.53
N VAL A 295 -12.64 3.23 -7.17
CA VAL A 295 -11.20 3.16 -7.46
C VAL A 295 -10.43 2.99 -6.16
N PHE A 296 -10.57 3.91 -5.21
CA PHE A 296 -9.79 3.87 -3.98
C PHE A 296 -10.25 2.76 -3.01
N SER A 297 -11.52 2.35 -3.02
CA SER A 297 -11.94 1.18 -2.23
C SER A 297 -11.25 -0.11 -2.69
N SER A 298 -11.19 -0.35 -4.00
CA SER A 298 -10.49 -1.52 -4.55
C SER A 298 -8.98 -1.51 -4.23
N GLU A 299 -8.36 -0.32 -4.25
CA GLU A 299 -6.96 -0.15 -3.87
C GLU A 299 -6.71 -0.34 -2.38
N CYS A 300 -7.59 0.19 -1.53
CA CYS A 300 -7.53 -0.04 -0.10
C CYS A 300 -7.58 -1.54 0.21
N LEU A 301 -8.50 -2.28 -0.42
CA LEU A 301 -8.58 -3.73 -0.27
C LEU A 301 -7.29 -4.42 -0.73
N PHE A 302 -6.71 -3.99 -1.85
CA PHE A 302 -5.44 -4.52 -2.34
C PHE A 302 -4.30 -4.24 -1.34
N VAL A 303 -4.12 -3.00 -0.91
CA VAL A 303 -3.08 -2.57 0.05
C VAL A 303 -3.23 -3.29 1.38
N SER A 304 -4.44 -3.37 1.93
CA SER A 304 -4.72 -4.11 3.15
C SER A 304 -4.41 -5.60 3.01
N SER A 305 -4.73 -6.20 1.87
CA SER A 305 -4.39 -7.61 1.59
C SER A 305 -2.88 -7.82 1.54
N VAL A 306 -2.13 -6.90 0.92
CA VAL A 306 -0.67 -6.94 0.92
C VAL A 306 -0.09 -6.80 2.33
N LEU A 307 -0.62 -5.88 3.13
CA LEU A 307 -0.19 -5.67 4.52
C LEU A 307 -0.39 -6.96 5.34
N LEU A 308 -1.56 -7.59 5.23
CA LEU A 308 -1.86 -8.86 5.90
C LEU A 308 -0.90 -9.97 5.45
N LEU A 309 -0.63 -10.09 4.14
CA LEU A 309 0.30 -11.08 3.62
C LEU A 309 1.72 -10.92 4.19
N ILE A 310 2.23 -9.69 4.32
CA ILE A 310 3.55 -9.42 4.89
C ILE A 310 3.58 -9.80 6.39
N ILE A 311 2.51 -9.50 7.11
CA ILE A 311 2.43 -9.77 8.55
C ILE A 311 2.39 -11.28 8.82
N PHE A 312 1.60 -12.03 8.03
CA PHE A 312 1.44 -13.47 8.17
C PHE A 312 2.49 -14.31 7.42
N GLU A 313 3.46 -13.67 6.78
CA GLU A 313 4.58 -14.31 6.10
C GLU A 313 5.24 -15.47 6.89
N PRO A 314 5.64 -15.31 8.18
CA PRO A 314 6.27 -16.40 8.93
C PRO A 314 5.35 -17.61 9.12
N TYR A 315 4.04 -17.39 9.24
CA TYR A 315 3.05 -18.46 9.33
C TYR A 315 2.89 -19.18 7.98
N ILE A 316 2.80 -18.43 6.88
CA ILE A 316 2.71 -18.98 5.53
C ILE A 316 3.94 -19.85 5.23
N LYS A 317 5.15 -19.39 5.57
CA LYS A 317 6.38 -20.17 5.39
C LYS A 317 6.34 -21.47 6.21
N THR A 318 5.88 -21.42 7.46
CA THR A 318 5.75 -22.60 8.33
C THR A 318 4.72 -23.59 7.79
N PHE A 319 3.56 -23.09 7.33
CA PHE A 319 2.49 -23.89 6.75
C PHE A 319 2.94 -24.56 5.44
N GLN A 320 3.61 -23.81 4.55
CA GLN A 320 4.19 -24.39 3.33
C GLN A 320 5.20 -25.50 3.62
N GLN A 321 6.05 -25.34 4.63
CA GLN A 321 6.99 -26.38 5.05
C GLN A 321 6.28 -27.62 5.59
N HIS A 322 5.16 -27.45 6.31
CA HIS A 322 4.33 -28.56 6.78
C HIS A 322 3.74 -29.36 5.60
N PHE A 323 3.11 -28.67 4.64
CA PHE A 323 2.55 -29.31 3.44
C PHE A 323 3.61 -30.00 2.59
N GLN A 324 4.81 -29.41 2.46
CA GLN A 324 5.91 -30.05 1.75
C GLN A 324 6.40 -31.31 2.46
N ARG A 325 6.42 -31.33 3.79
CA ARG A 325 6.76 -32.54 4.57
C ARG A 325 5.69 -33.62 4.47
N GLU A 326 4.41 -33.26 4.46
CA GLU A 326 3.32 -34.22 4.27
C GLU A 326 3.31 -34.80 2.84
N ALA A 327 3.57 -33.96 1.82
CA ALA A 327 3.70 -34.41 0.44
C ALA A 327 4.94 -35.31 0.24
N ALA A 328 6.06 -35.02 0.92
CA ALA A 328 7.25 -35.88 0.92
C ALA A 328 7.09 -37.14 1.78
N GLY A 329 6.19 -37.09 2.77
CA GLY A 329 5.88 -38.18 3.70
C GLY A 329 4.79 -39.13 3.21
N THR A 330 4.28 -38.97 1.98
CA THR A 330 3.37 -39.93 1.34
C THR A 330 4.23 -40.95 0.57
N PRO A 331 4.58 -42.13 1.12
CA PRO A 331 5.47 -43.06 0.47
C PRO A 331 4.67 -43.91 -0.52
N HIS A 332 5.33 -44.22 -1.63
CA HIS A 332 5.05 -45.30 -2.58
C HIS A 332 4.52 -46.60 -1.91
N ASN A 333 3.22 -46.67 -1.60
CA ASN A 333 2.60 -47.87 -1.02
C ASN A 333 1.65 -48.59 -1.99
N LEU A 334 1.77 -48.35 -3.30
CA LEU A 334 1.00 -49.07 -4.32
C LEU A 334 1.82 -49.98 -5.26
N SER A 335 3.15 -50.05 -5.13
CA SER A 335 3.98 -50.83 -6.05
C SER A 335 4.47 -52.19 -5.53
N ASN A 336 4.38 -52.47 -4.23
CA ASN A 336 4.97 -53.69 -3.65
C ASN A 336 3.99 -54.85 -3.38
N GLN A 337 2.73 -54.75 -3.82
CA GLN A 337 1.76 -55.85 -3.63
C GLN A 337 1.63 -56.81 -4.83
N ASN A 338 2.25 -56.52 -5.98
CA ASN A 338 2.12 -57.35 -7.19
C ASN A 338 3.34 -58.23 -7.53
N GLN A 339 4.43 -58.21 -6.76
CA GLN A 339 5.61 -59.05 -7.05
C GLN A 339 5.77 -60.31 -6.17
N THR A 340 4.91 -60.52 -5.17
CA THR A 340 5.05 -61.68 -4.24
C THR A 340 4.15 -62.87 -4.59
N LYS A 341 3.50 -62.88 -5.76
CA LYS A 341 2.59 -63.97 -6.17
C LYS A 341 3.08 -64.87 -7.30
N GLU A 342 4.25 -64.63 -7.89
CA GLU A 342 4.76 -65.47 -9.00
C GLU A 342 5.88 -66.45 -8.64
N GLU A 343 6.44 -66.41 -7.42
CA GLU A 343 7.40 -67.44 -6.96
C GLU A 343 6.71 -68.59 -6.22
N LYS A 344 5.82 -69.33 -6.90
CA LYS A 344 5.34 -70.61 -6.36
C LYS A 344 4.85 -71.60 -7.42
N HIS A 345 5.70 -71.96 -8.39
CA HIS A 345 5.56 -73.23 -9.09
C HIS A 345 6.92 -73.78 -9.57
N LYS A 346 7.49 -74.70 -8.78
CA LYS A 346 8.41 -75.73 -9.28
C LYS A 346 7.60 -76.74 -10.11
N PRO A 347 8.25 -77.47 -11.03
CA PRO A 347 8.38 -78.89 -10.72
C PRO A 347 9.80 -79.46 -10.86
N LEU A 348 10.04 -80.43 -9.98
CA LEU A 348 11.07 -81.47 -9.96
C LEU A 348 11.39 -82.05 -11.35
N LYS A 349 12.68 -82.36 -11.60
CA LYS A 349 13.10 -83.67 -12.14
C LYS A 349 14.60 -83.98 -11.98
N HIS A 350 14.80 -85.09 -11.25
CA HIS A 350 15.80 -86.15 -11.37
C HIS A 350 17.32 -85.94 -11.24
N THR A 351 17.81 -86.57 -10.18
CA THR A 351 19.11 -87.17 -9.86
C THR A 351 19.60 -88.22 -10.87
N GLU A 352 20.91 -88.23 -11.16
CA GLU A 352 21.84 -89.38 -11.32
C GLU A 352 23.24 -88.80 -11.64
N ARG A 353 24.28 -88.82 -10.80
CA ARG A 353 25.14 -89.89 -10.20
C ARG A 353 26.21 -90.47 -11.17
N ASN A 354 27.49 -90.24 -10.80
CA ASN A 354 28.76 -90.89 -11.20
C ASN A 354 29.25 -90.60 -12.64
N LYS A 355 30.52 -90.23 -12.88
CA LYS A 355 31.78 -90.81 -12.40
C LYS A 355 32.92 -89.78 -12.45
#